data_AF-A0A914P5K0-F1
#
_entry.id   AF-A0A914P5K0-F1
#
_cell.length_a   1.000
_cell.length_b   1.000
_cell.length_c   1.000
_cell.angle_alpha   90.00
_cell.angle_beta   90.00
_cell.angle_gamma   90.00
#
_symmetry.space_group_name_H-M   'P 1'
#
loop_
_entity.id
_entity.type
_entity.pdbx_description
1 polymer ?
#
loop_
_entity_poly.entity_id
_entity_poly.type
_entity_poly.pdbx_seq_one_letter_code
_entity_poly.pdbx_strand_id
1 'polypeptide(L)'
;MLAECYIGLPWSKYTDEQQLLKLKGSFTDDEYSKRLPAEFRLITQHLKTLKYDTRPNYKEIYDALMKGVKRLKIDFSSAYDWEDEKDLLELITTALSFSDSKMSKKPLTNLRFFTSILPMY
;
A
#
# COMPACT_ATOMS: atom_id res chain seq x y z
N MET A 1 10.20 5.23 9.95
CA MET A 1 9.62 4.66 8.71
C MET A 1 8.90 5.73 7.90
N LEU A 2 7.57 5.82 7.79
CA LEU A 2 6.95 6.75 6.80
C LEU A 2 7.36 8.22 6.97
N ALA A 3 7.35 8.74 8.20
CA ALA A 3 7.77 10.10 8.48
C ALA A 3 9.28 10.33 8.21
N GLU A 4 10.07 9.26 8.37
CA GLU A 4 11.51 9.25 8.10
C GLU A 4 11.80 9.28 6.60
N CYS A 5 11.07 8.50 5.81
CA CYS A 5 11.17 8.53 4.35
C CYS A 5 10.79 9.91 3.78
N TYR A 6 9.88 10.62 4.42
CA TYR A 6 9.40 11.91 3.93
C TYR A 6 10.27 13.10 4.36
N ILE A 7 10.65 13.19 5.64
CA ILE A 7 11.40 14.34 6.20
C ILE A 7 12.55 13.96 7.14
N GLY A 8 12.80 12.67 7.36
CA GLY A 8 13.76 12.18 8.34
C GLY A 8 13.24 12.22 9.79
N LEU A 9 13.98 11.59 10.70
CA LEU A 9 13.70 11.62 12.13
C LEU A 9 14.69 12.54 12.86
N PRO A 10 14.23 13.37 13.82
CA PRO A 10 15.10 14.28 14.57
C PRO A 10 16.20 13.57 15.34
N TRP A 11 15.93 12.34 15.80
CA TRP A 11 16.86 11.55 16.57
C TRP A 11 17.77 10.64 15.74
N SER A 12 17.81 10.77 14.41
CA SER A 12 18.59 9.88 13.54
C SER A 12 20.10 9.83 13.86
N LYS A 13 20.62 10.79 14.62
CA LYS A 13 22.04 10.90 14.98
C LYS A 13 22.40 10.35 16.38
N TYR A 14 21.41 9.93 17.16
CA TYR A 14 21.62 9.51 18.55
C TYR A 14 21.59 7.98 18.64
N THR A 15 22.61 7.42 19.30
CA THR A 15 22.72 5.97 19.53
C THR A 15 22.33 5.58 20.96
N ASP A 16 22.44 6.51 21.92
CA ASP A 16 22.11 6.25 23.32
C ASP A 16 20.60 6.11 23.57
N GLU A 17 20.20 5.01 24.19
CA GLU A 17 18.79 4.65 24.38
C GLU A 17 18.07 5.61 25.33
N GLN A 18 18.73 6.06 26.40
CA GLN A 18 18.13 6.94 27.40
C GLN A 18 17.93 8.36 26.84
N GLN A 19 18.89 8.85 26.06
CA GLN A 19 18.73 10.09 25.30
C GLN A 19 17.62 9.97 24.26
N LEU A 20 17.53 8.85 23.53
CA LEU A 20 16.47 8.60 22.56
C LEU A 20 15.08 8.60 23.21
N LEU A 21 14.94 7.96 24.37
CA LEU A 21 13.67 7.89 25.09
C LEU A 21 13.24 9.28 25.58
N LYS A 22 14.17 10.07 26.12
CA LYS A 22 13.91 11.47 26.51
C LYS A 22 13.51 12.32 25.32
N LEU A 23 14.21 12.20 24.19
CA LEU A 23 13.92 12.97 22.99
C LEU A 23 12.55 12.61 22.41
N LYS A 24 12.22 11.32 22.34
CA LYS A 24 10.90 10.85 21.88
C LYS A 24 9.77 11.30 22.80
N GLY A 25 10.01 11.34 24.12
CA GLY A 25 9.02 11.78 25.10
C GLY A 25 8.81 13.29 25.13
N SER A 26 9.83 14.09 24.86
CA SER A 26 9.74 15.57 24.81
C SER A 26 9.31 16.10 23.44
N PHE A 27 9.36 15.26 22.40
CA PHE A 27 9.02 15.64 21.04
C PHE A 27 7.53 15.98 20.94
N THR A 28 7.24 17.28 20.93
CA THR A 28 5.88 17.78 20.82
C THR A 28 5.46 17.75 19.35
N ASP A 29 4.27 17.22 19.09
CA ASP A 29 3.80 16.84 17.75
C ASP A 29 3.68 18.02 16.78
N ASP A 30 3.68 19.26 17.27
CA ASP A 30 3.23 20.43 16.55
C ASP A 30 4.18 20.92 15.44
N GLU A 31 5.49 20.87 15.62
CA GLU A 31 6.42 21.33 14.57
C GLU A 31 6.65 20.27 13.50
N TYR A 32 6.68 19.00 13.90
CA TYR A 32 6.87 17.87 12.99
C TYR A 32 5.60 17.59 12.18
N SER A 33 4.44 17.57 12.84
CA SER A 33 3.15 17.34 12.18
C SER A 33 2.71 18.48 11.25
N LYS A 34 3.36 19.64 11.30
CA LYS A 34 3.17 20.73 10.30
C LYS A 34 3.87 20.43 8.98
N ARG A 35 4.96 19.67 9.00
CA ARG A 35 5.70 19.31 7.78
C ARG A 35 5.12 18.07 7.11
N LEU A 36 4.48 17.17 7.87
CA LEU A 36 3.82 16.01 7.29
C LEU A 36 2.49 16.37 6.59
N PRO A 37 2.09 15.57 5.58
CA PRO A 37 0.77 15.68 4.99
C PRO A 37 -0.36 15.53 6.03
N ALA A 38 -1.47 16.24 5.83
CA ALA A 38 -2.58 16.27 6.78
C ALA A 38 -3.16 14.88 7.11
N GLU A 39 -3.07 13.94 6.18
CA GLU A 39 -3.53 12.56 6.34
C GLU A 39 -2.79 11.82 7.45
N PHE A 40 -1.50 12.13 7.65
CA PHE A 40 -0.71 11.53 8.73
C PHE A 40 -1.22 11.93 10.11
N ARG A 41 -1.82 13.11 10.26
CA ARG A 41 -2.41 13.52 11.53
C ARG A 41 -3.57 12.62 11.94
N LEU A 42 -4.40 12.19 10.97
CA LEU A 42 -5.49 11.25 11.22
C LEU A 42 -4.96 9.90 11.71
N ILE A 43 -3.89 9.41 11.07
CA ILE A 43 -3.25 8.15 11.46
C ILE A 43 -2.66 8.27 12.87
N THR A 44 -1.90 9.33 13.16
CA THR A 44 -1.29 9.55 14.48
C THR A 44 -2.35 9.70 15.56
N GLN A 45 -3.44 10.41 15.29
CA GLN A 45 -4.56 10.56 16.21
C GLN A 45 -5.18 9.20 16.54
N HIS A 46 -5.48 8.38 15.53
CA HIS A 46 -6.00 7.03 15.73
C HIS A 46 -5.03 6.17 16.57
N LEU A 47 -3.75 6.13 16.20
CA LEU A 47 -2.74 5.34 16.91
C LEU A 47 -2.59 5.75 18.38
N LYS A 48 -2.71 7.04 18.69
CA LYS A 48 -2.66 7.55 20.08
C LYS A 48 -3.85 7.11 20.94
N THR A 49 -4.98 6.73 20.34
CA THR A 49 -6.14 6.23 21.10
C THR A 49 -6.03 4.76 21.48
N LEU A 50 -5.13 4.02 20.82
CA LEU A 50 -5.02 2.57 20.99
C LEU A 50 -4.28 2.22 22.29
N LYS A 51 -4.79 1.18 22.94
CA LYS A 51 -4.14 0.51 24.07
C LYS A 51 -3.61 -0.86 23.62
N TYR A 52 -2.83 -1.49 24.48
CA TYR A 52 -2.20 -2.79 24.21
C TYR A 52 -3.21 -3.89 23.83
N ASP A 53 -4.38 -3.89 24.45
CA ASP A 53 -5.48 -4.85 24.25
C ASP A 53 -6.39 -4.51 23.06
N THR A 54 -6.26 -3.30 22.49
CA THR A 54 -7.18 -2.80 21.46
C THR A 54 -6.66 -3.14 20.08
N ARG A 55 -7.49 -3.80 19.26
CA ARG A 55 -7.14 -4.07 17.85
C ARG A 55 -7.14 -2.77 17.04
N PRO A 56 -6.04 -2.41 16.35
CA PRO A 56 -6.02 -1.25 15.46
C PRO A 56 -7.02 -1.39 14.31
N ASN A 57 -7.75 -0.32 14.00
CA ASN A 57 -8.53 -0.24 12.78
C ASN A 57 -7.62 0.01 11.56
N TYR A 58 -7.14 -1.05 10.92
CA TYR A 58 -6.27 -0.96 9.74
C TYR A 58 -6.96 -0.33 8.53
N LYS A 59 -8.29 -0.48 8.42
CA LYS A 59 -9.05 0.11 7.32
C LYS A 59 -8.99 1.64 7.36
N GLU A 60 -9.10 2.22 8.54
CA GLU A 60 -9.01 3.67 8.74
C GLU A 60 -7.63 4.22 8.34
N ILE A 61 -6.56 3.51 8.71
CA ILE A 61 -5.19 3.86 8.33
C ILE A 61 -5.04 3.81 6.80
N TYR A 62 -5.54 2.74 6.16
CA TYR A 62 -5.54 2.60 4.71
C TYR A 62 -6.31 3.75 4.03
N ASP A 63 -7.52 4.04 4.49
CA ASP A 63 -8.36 5.09 3.92
C ASP A 63 -7.70 6.47 4.04
N ALA A 64 -6.99 6.74 5.14
CA ALA A 64 -6.20 7.96 5.31
C ALA A 64 -5.06 8.06 4.29
N LEU A 65 -4.29 7.00 4.08
CA LEU A 65 -3.22 6.96 3.06
C LEU A 65 -3.80 7.14 1.64
N MET A 66 -4.92 6.48 1.34
CA MET A 66 -5.58 6.59 0.04
C MET A 66 -6.09 7.99 -0.27
N LYS A 67 -6.49 8.77 0.74
CA LYS A 67 -6.80 10.20 0.55
C LYS A 67 -5.59 10.97 0.05
N GLY A 68 -4.40 10.67 0.59
CA GLY A 68 -3.14 11.26 0.15
C GLY A 68 -2.81 10.91 -1.30
N VAL A 69 -2.91 9.63 -1.67
CA VAL A 69 -2.70 9.13 -3.05
C VAL A 69 -3.66 9.85 -4.02
N LYS A 70 -4.95 9.92 -3.67
CA LYS A 70 -5.97 10.62 -4.49
C LYS A 70 -5.68 12.12 -4.64
N ARG A 71 -5.26 12.79 -3.57
CA ARG A 71 -4.91 14.22 -3.60
C ARG A 71 -3.71 14.48 -4.51
N LEU A 72 -2.70 13.62 -4.45
CA LEU A 72 -1.49 13.72 -5.27
C LEU A 72 -1.68 13.19 -6.70
N LYS A 73 -2.83 12.56 -6.99
CA LYS A 73 -3.15 11.92 -8.29
C LYS A 73 -2.07 10.92 -8.73
N ILE A 74 -1.56 10.15 -7.76
CA ILE A 74 -0.56 9.12 -8.00
C ILE A 74 -1.27 7.85 -8.45
N ASP A 75 -0.71 7.21 -9.47
CA ASP A 75 -1.14 5.89 -9.94
C ASP A 75 -0.24 4.80 -9.35
N PHE A 76 -0.75 3.59 -9.18
CA PHE A 76 0.03 2.47 -8.66
C PHE A 76 1.02 1.90 -9.67
N SER A 77 0.92 2.31 -10.94
CA SER A 77 1.88 1.96 -11.99
C SER A 77 2.95 3.04 -12.20
N SER A 78 3.02 4.07 -11.36
CA SER A 78 4.12 5.04 -11.44
C SER A 78 5.43 4.39 -11.00
N ALA A 79 6.52 4.70 -11.69
CA ALA A 79 7.86 4.28 -11.27
C ALA A 79 8.17 4.76 -9.85
N TYR A 80 8.81 3.90 -9.07
CA TYR A 80 9.33 4.25 -7.74
C TYR A 80 10.61 5.09 -7.84
N ASP A 81 11.00 5.72 -6.73
CA ASP A 81 12.17 6.62 -6.68
C ASP A 81 13.50 5.96 -7.08
N TRP A 82 13.58 4.63 -7.04
CA TRP A 82 14.77 3.85 -7.41
C TRP A 82 14.67 3.20 -8.80
N GLU A 83 13.56 3.39 -9.51
CA GLU A 83 13.32 2.82 -10.84
C GLU A 83 13.55 3.86 -11.92
N ASP A 84 14.16 3.44 -13.02
CA ASP A 84 14.25 4.27 -14.21
C ASP A 84 13.02 4.04 -15.12
N GLU A 85 12.72 5.01 -15.98
CA GLU A 85 11.60 4.90 -16.95
C GLU A 85 11.74 3.66 -17.86
N LYS A 86 12.97 3.20 -18.09
CA LYS A 86 13.26 1.98 -18.85
C LYS A 86 12.77 0.72 -18.14
N ASP A 87 12.96 0.63 -16.83
CA ASP A 87 12.53 -0.52 -16.04
C ASP A 87 11.01 -0.66 -16.06
N LEU A 88 10.30 0.49 -16.01
CA LEU A 88 8.85 0.53 -16.15
C LEU A 88 8.39 0.06 -17.53
N LEU A 89 9.06 0.48 -18.60
CA LEU A 89 8.75 0.05 -19.96
C LEU A 89 9.00 -1.45 -20.17
N GLU A 90 10.07 -2.01 -19.59
CA GLU A 90 10.33 -3.44 -19.63
C GLU A 90 9.26 -4.25 -18.87
N LEU A 91 8.83 -3.78 -17.70
CA LEU A 91 7.74 -4.39 -16.95
C LEU A 91 6.44 -4.40 -17.75
N ILE A 92 6.06 -3.26 -18.35
CA ILE A 92 4.84 -3.14 -19.15
C ILE A 92 4.92 -4.06 -20.38
N THR A 93 6.03 -4.05 -21.11
CA THR A 93 6.23 -4.89 -22.30
C THR A 93 6.14 -6.38 -21.94
N THR A 94 6.75 -6.77 -20.83
CA THR A 94 6.71 -8.13 -20.32
C THR A 94 5.28 -8.52 -19.94
N ALA A 95 4.57 -7.68 -19.19
CA ALA A 95 3.17 -7.92 -18.80
C ALA A 95 2.22 -8.03 -20.01
N LEU A 96 2.42 -7.20 -21.04
CA LEU A 96 1.66 -7.26 -22.28
C LEU A 96 1.94 -8.57 -23.04
N SER A 97 3.20 -9.01 -23.13
CA SER A 97 3.56 -10.28 -23.80
C SER A 97 2.89 -11.51 -23.15
N PHE A 98 2.72 -11.50 -21.83
CA PHE A 98 2.00 -12.56 -21.13
C PHE A 98 0.51 -12.57 -21.45
N SER A 99 -0.09 -11.39 -21.67
CA SER A 99 -1.51 -11.27 -22.01
C SER A 99 -1.83 -11.84 -23.40
N ASP A 100 -0.93 -11.68 -24.38
CA ASP A 100 -1.11 -12.23 -25.73
C ASP A 100 -1.03 -13.76 -25.78
N SER A 101 -0.27 -14.39 -24.87
CA SER A 101 -0.14 -15.85 -24.79
C SER A 101 -1.41 -16.58 -24.32
N LYS A 102 -2.42 -15.86 -23.80
CA LYS A 102 -3.69 -16.43 -23.29
C LYS A 102 -4.78 -16.57 -24.38
N MET A 103 -4.48 -16.28 -25.64
CA MET A 103 -5.41 -16.46 -26.78
C MET A 103 -5.16 -17.72 -27.62
N SER A 104 -4.77 -18.85 -27.02
CA SER A 104 -4.97 -20.15 -27.68
C SER A 104 -6.37 -20.67 -27.35
N LYS A 105 -7.33 -20.35 -28.23
CA LYS A 105 -8.67 -20.98 -28.22
C LYS A 105 -8.47 -22.49 -28.37
N LYS A 106 -8.56 -23.25 -27.29
CA LYS A 106 -8.84 -24.69 -27.43
C LYS A 106 -10.23 -24.78 -28.08
N PRO A 107 -10.38 -25.44 -29.25
CA PRO A 107 -11.70 -25.62 -29.82
C PRO A 107 -12.57 -26.39 -28.82
N LEU A 108 -13.78 -25.88 -28.55
CA LEU A 108 -14.83 -26.63 -27.86
C LEU A 108 -15.28 -27.77 -28.78
N THR A 109 -14.51 -28.85 -28.84
CA THR A 109 -14.88 -30.10 -29.49
C THR A 109 -14.85 -31.23 -28.47
N ASN A 110 -15.86 -31.26 -27.62
CA ASN A 110 -16.56 -32.47 -27.15
C ASN A 110 -17.51 -32.10 -26.00
N LEU A 111 -18.60 -31.38 -26.30
CA LEU A 111 -19.83 -31.57 -25.55
C LEU A 111 -20.44 -32.87 -26.07
N ARG A 112 -20.06 -34.00 -25.46
CA ARG A 112 -20.88 -35.20 -25.58
C ARG A 112 -22.19 -34.89 -24.88
N PHE A 113 -23.23 -34.66 -25.67
CA PHE A 113 -24.61 -34.69 -25.22
C PHE A 113 -24.85 -36.04 -24.53
N PHE A 114 -24.79 -36.06 -23.21
CA PHE A 114 -25.38 -37.14 -22.43
C PHE A 114 -26.89 -36.93 -22.51
N THR A 115 -27.51 -37.44 -23.56
CA THR A 115 -28.92 -37.79 -23.54
C THR A 115 -29.07 -39.00 -22.63
N SER A 116 -29.18 -38.77 -21.32
CA SER A 116 -29.75 -39.76 -20.42
C SER A 116 -31.24 -39.50 -20.35
N ILE A 117 -31.98 -40.25 -21.16
CA ILE A 117 -33.43 -40.42 -21.06
C ILE A 117 -33.71 -40.98 -19.66
N LEU A 118 -34.40 -40.24 -18.81
CA LEU A 118 -35.04 -40.80 -17.61
C LEU A 118 -36.53 -40.98 -17.93
N PRO A 119 -37.10 -42.19 -17.80
CA PRO A 119 -38.53 -42.40 -17.96
C PRO A 119 -39.26 -41.88 -16.70
N MET A 120 -40.40 -41.22 -16.93
CA MET A 120 -41.39 -40.99 -15.88
C MET A 120 -41.93 -42.33 -15.39
N TYR A 121 -41.87 -42.57 -14.07
CA TYR A 121 -43.00 -42.93 -13.22
C TYR A 121 -42.59 -42.83 -11.74
#